data_AF-A0A842NWJ3-F1
#
_entry.id   AF-A0A842NWJ3-F1
#
_cell.length_a   1.000
_cell.length_b   1.000
_cell.length_c   1.000
_cell.angle_alpha   90.00
_cell.angle_beta   90.00
_cell.angle_gamma   90.00
#
_symmetry.space_group_name_H-M   'P 1'
#
loop_
_entity.id
_entity.type
_entity.pdbx_description
1 polymer ?
#
loop_
_entity_poly.entity_id
_entity_poly.type
_entity_poly.pdbx_seq_one_letter_code
_entity_poly.pdbx_strand_id
1 'polypeptide(L)'
;MKEKFQELYENLKLDRNNSSWSKENSMTDRFKELESEITEIREALEKEDYENLKDELGDALWDLLFMIIIAEEKGLFHGKEVIGGAITKLKRRKPYLFEGKKLSKEEESKMWLEIKKREKAGEYNE
;
A
#
# COMPACT_ATOMS: atom_id res chain seq x y z
N MET A 1 16.55 0.78 0.36
CA MET A 1 15.07 0.61 0.32
C MET A 1 14.59 -0.06 -0.96
N LYS A 2 14.80 0.49 -2.16
CA LYS A 2 14.35 -0.12 -3.42
C LYS A 2 14.79 -1.58 -3.57
N GLU A 3 16.05 -1.88 -3.26
CA GLU A 3 16.60 -3.24 -3.32
C GLU A 3 15.93 -4.19 -2.33
N LYS A 4 15.75 -3.77 -1.07
CA LYS A 4 15.07 -4.58 -0.05
C LYS A 4 13.59 -4.83 -0.33
N PHE A 5 12.89 -3.85 -0.89
CA PHE A 5 11.51 -4.03 -1.34
C PHE A 5 11.43 -5.04 -2.48
N GLN A 6 12.34 -4.96 -3.46
CA GLN A 6 12.41 -5.93 -4.55
C GLN A 6 12.74 -7.33 -4.02
N GLU A 7 13.71 -7.44 -3.12
CA GLU A 7 14.10 -8.71 -2.47
C GLU A 7 12.90 -9.36 -1.76
N LEU A 8 12.15 -8.60 -0.95
CA LEU A 8 10.93 -9.08 -0.32
C LEU A 8 9.93 -9.58 -1.37
N TYR A 9 9.63 -8.76 -2.37
CA TYR A 9 8.67 -9.11 -3.41
C TYR A 9 9.03 -10.39 -4.17
N GLU A 10 10.31 -10.58 -4.55
CA GLU A 10 10.77 -11.80 -5.20
C GLU A 10 10.73 -13.02 -4.26
N ASN A 11 11.09 -12.85 -2.98
CA ASN A 11 11.02 -13.92 -1.99
C ASN A 11 9.57 -14.39 -1.75
N LEU A 12 8.60 -13.46 -1.72
CA LEU A 12 7.18 -13.81 -1.63
C LEU A 12 6.67 -14.54 -2.86
N LYS A 13 7.16 -14.18 -4.06
CA LYS A 13 6.87 -14.95 -5.29
C LYS A 13 7.49 -16.33 -5.25
N LEU A 14 8.72 -16.45 -4.75
CA LEU A 14 9.36 -17.74 -4.55
C LEU A 14 8.55 -18.61 -3.58
N ASP A 15 8.12 -18.04 -2.45
CA ASP A 15 7.27 -18.72 -1.47
C ASP A 15 5.93 -19.15 -2.09
N ARG A 16 5.18 -18.23 -2.71
CA ARG A 16 3.93 -18.54 -3.44
C ARG A 16 4.10 -19.66 -4.46
N ASN A 17 5.24 -19.72 -5.15
CA ASN A 17 5.47 -20.73 -6.20
C ASN A 17 5.95 -22.08 -5.66
N ASN A 18 6.54 -22.15 -4.47
CA ASN A 18 7.21 -23.35 -3.97
C ASN A 18 6.63 -23.92 -2.67
N SER A 19 5.87 -23.15 -1.90
CA SER A 19 5.21 -23.59 -0.66
C SER A 19 3.78 -24.05 -0.93
N SER A 20 3.45 -25.28 -0.52
CA SER A 20 2.07 -25.80 -0.62
C SER A 20 1.11 -25.00 0.26
N TRP A 21 1.55 -24.59 1.45
CA TRP A 21 0.76 -23.76 2.35
C TRP A 21 0.45 -22.40 1.72
N SER A 22 1.46 -21.72 1.17
CA SER A 22 1.28 -20.39 0.60
C SER A 22 0.46 -20.40 -0.70
N LYS A 23 0.42 -21.51 -1.44
CA LYS A 23 -0.44 -21.72 -2.62
C LYS A 23 -1.93 -21.81 -2.29
N GLU A 24 -2.28 -22.37 -1.14
CA GLU A 24 -3.68 -22.55 -0.74
C GLU A 24 -4.33 -21.24 -0.28
N ASN A 25 -3.52 -20.28 0.16
CA ASN A 25 -4.00 -18.98 0.62
C ASN A 25 -4.68 -18.18 -0.51
N SER A 26 -5.88 -17.67 -0.23
CA SER A 26 -6.60 -16.75 -1.09
C SER A 26 -6.32 -15.28 -0.74
N MET A 27 -6.72 -14.33 -1.59
CA MET A 27 -6.67 -12.90 -1.25
C MET A 27 -7.53 -12.58 -0.01
N THR A 28 -8.63 -13.30 0.19
CA THR A 28 -9.49 -13.12 1.38
C THR A 28 -8.80 -13.60 2.65
N ASP A 29 -8.03 -14.69 2.58
CA ASP A 29 -7.26 -15.16 3.74
C ASP A 29 -6.17 -14.16 4.09
N ARG A 30 -5.43 -13.67 3.09
CA ARG A 30 -4.41 -12.62 3.27
C ARG A 30 -4.97 -11.31 3.81
N PHE A 31 -6.21 -10.96 3.44
CA PHE A 31 -6.87 -9.79 3.99
C PHE A 31 -7.21 -9.95 5.49
N LYS A 32 -7.58 -11.16 5.93
CA LYS A 32 -7.84 -11.41 7.36
C LYS A 32 -6.57 -11.28 8.19
N GLU A 33 -5.45 -11.82 7.70
CA GLU A 33 -4.15 -11.64 8.36
C GLU A 33 -3.81 -10.15 8.43
N LEU A 34 -3.94 -9.40 7.32
CA LEU A 34 -3.77 -7.95 7.32
C LEU A 34 -4.66 -7.21 8.34
N GLU A 35 -5.90 -7.64 8.60
CA GLU A 35 -6.75 -7.04 9.65
C GLU A 35 -6.18 -7.23 11.06
N SER A 36 -5.55 -8.39 11.31
CA SER A 36 -4.79 -8.67 12.53
C SER A 36 -3.58 -7.76 12.64
N GLU A 37 -2.77 -7.64 11.57
CA GLU A 37 -1.59 -6.78 11.52
C GLU A 37 -1.94 -5.31 11.80
N ILE A 38 -3.05 -4.82 11.24
CA ILE A 38 -3.53 -3.45 11.49
C ILE A 38 -3.95 -3.26 12.96
N THR A 39 -4.40 -4.32 13.63
CA THR A 39 -4.70 -4.29 15.05
C THR A 39 -3.43 -4.28 15.89
N GLU A 40 -2.44 -5.09 15.56
CA GLU A 40 -1.15 -5.13 16.26
C GLU A 40 -0.35 -3.84 16.07
N ILE A 41 -0.35 -3.24 14.87
CA ILE A 41 0.18 -1.89 14.62
C ILE A 41 -0.45 -0.86 15.56
N ARG A 42 -1.78 -0.92 15.73
CA ARG A 42 -2.49 0.01 16.63
C ARG A 42 -2.05 -0.18 18.07
N GLU A 43 -1.97 -1.43 18.53
CA GLU A 43 -1.50 -1.74 19.88
C GLU A 43 -0.06 -1.30 20.13
N ALA A 44 0.84 -1.51 19.16
CA ALA A 44 2.23 -1.08 19.24
C ALA A 44 2.33 0.45 19.36
N LEU A 45 1.52 1.20 18.59
CA LEU A 45 1.44 2.66 18.69
C LEU A 45 0.91 3.12 20.06
N GLU A 46 -0.12 2.46 20.61
CA GLU A 46 -0.68 2.79 21.93
C GLU A 46 0.30 2.55 23.07
N LYS A 47 1.16 1.55 22.93
CA LYS A 47 2.18 1.17 23.92
C LYS A 47 3.54 1.87 23.71
N GLU A 48 3.66 2.69 22.66
CA GLU A 48 4.94 3.26 22.19
C GLU A 48 6.03 2.18 21.96
N ASP A 49 5.62 0.97 21.58
CA ASP A 49 6.50 -0.15 21.29
C ASP A 49 6.99 -0.10 19.84
N TYR A 50 8.01 0.72 19.60
CA TYR A 50 8.51 0.98 18.25
C TYR A 50 9.27 -0.20 17.63
N GLU A 51 9.78 -1.13 18.44
CA GLU A 51 10.38 -2.36 17.92
C GLU A 51 9.30 -3.28 17.38
N ASN A 52 8.22 -3.50 18.14
CA ASN A 52 7.08 -4.27 17.64
C ASN A 52 6.43 -3.59 16.43
N LEU A 53 6.24 -2.27 16.48
CA LEU A 53 5.67 -1.49 15.36
C LEU A 53 6.42 -1.73 14.04
N LYS A 54 7.75 -1.82 14.09
CA LYS A 54 8.58 -2.06 12.90
C LYS A 54 8.30 -3.43 12.29
N ASP A 55 8.08 -4.43 13.13
CA ASP A 55 7.82 -5.80 12.71
C ASP A 55 6.40 -5.91 12.11
N GLU A 56 5.37 -5.38 12.78
CA GLU A 56 3.98 -5.44 12.26
C GLU A 56 3.79 -4.61 10.98
N LEU A 57 4.53 -3.51 10.81
CA LEU A 57 4.55 -2.77 9.54
C LEU A 57 5.16 -3.62 8.39
N GLY A 58 6.09 -4.51 8.73
CA GLY A 58 6.65 -5.50 7.81
C GLY A 58 5.63 -6.55 7.41
N ASP A 59 4.87 -7.07 8.37
CA ASP A 59 3.87 -8.12 8.14
C ASP A 59 2.65 -7.58 7.38
N ALA A 60 2.18 -6.37 7.72
CA ALA A 60 1.18 -5.68 6.91
C ALA A 60 1.65 -5.45 5.46
N LEU A 61 2.93 -5.13 5.26
CA LEU A 61 3.50 -4.99 3.91
C LEU A 61 3.59 -6.35 3.19
N TRP A 62 3.92 -7.42 3.90
CA TRP A 62 3.94 -8.78 3.38
C TRP A 62 2.59 -9.15 2.79
N ASP A 63 1.50 -9.02 3.54
CA ASP A 63 0.17 -9.43 3.07
C ASP A 63 -0.35 -8.56 1.93
N LEU A 64 -0.06 -7.26 1.94
CA LEU A 64 -0.36 -6.36 0.81
C LEU A 64 0.34 -6.82 -0.47
N LEU A 65 1.63 -7.15 -0.40
CA LEU A 65 2.39 -7.64 -1.56
C LEU A 65 1.92 -9.03 -1.99
N PHE A 66 1.56 -9.90 -1.04
CA PHE A 66 1.08 -11.24 -1.34
C PHE A 66 -0.25 -11.21 -2.11
N MET A 67 -1.17 -10.31 -1.75
CA MET A 67 -2.40 -10.09 -2.51
C MET A 67 -2.12 -9.61 -3.95
N ILE A 68 -1.14 -8.73 -4.14
CA ILE A 68 -0.71 -8.28 -5.48
C ILE A 68 -0.17 -9.47 -6.29
N ILE A 69 0.63 -10.34 -5.68
CA ILE A 69 1.18 -11.53 -6.35
C ILE A 69 0.04 -12.49 -6.76
N ILE A 70 -0.94 -12.72 -5.91
CA ILE A 70 -2.12 -13.55 -6.25
C ILE A 70 -2.93 -12.91 -7.38
N ALA A 71 -3.08 -11.58 -7.39
CA ALA A 71 -3.78 -10.87 -8.47
C ALA A 71 -3.05 -10.99 -9.81
N GLU A 72 -1.72 -10.93 -9.80
CA GLU A 72 -0.87 -11.18 -10.97
C GLU A 72 -1.01 -12.60 -11.50
N GLU A 73 -0.99 -13.60 -10.61
CA GLU A 73 -1.20 -15.02 -10.95
C GLU A 73 -2.53 -15.23 -11.67
N LYS A 74 -3.56 -14.50 -11.25
CA LYS A 74 -4.91 -14.55 -11.83
C LYS A 74 -5.10 -13.66 -13.06
N GLY A 75 -4.08 -12.92 -13.49
CA GLY A 75 -4.15 -12.00 -14.63
C GLY A 75 -5.11 -10.82 -14.41
N LEU A 76 -5.35 -10.41 -13.17
CA LEU A 76 -6.30 -9.33 -12.83
C LEU A 76 -5.66 -7.95 -12.97
N PHE A 77 -4.46 -7.78 -12.41
CA PHE A 77 -3.64 -6.56 -12.47
C PHE A 77 -2.22 -6.86 -12.00
N HIS A 78 -1.28 -5.97 -12.34
CA HIS A 78 0.12 -6.06 -11.93
C HIS A 78 0.47 -5.08 -10.79
N GLY A 79 1.49 -5.42 -10.00
CA GLY A 79 2.00 -4.55 -8.93
C GLY A 79 2.47 -3.19 -9.45
N LYS A 80 2.95 -3.11 -10.69
CA LYS A 80 3.26 -1.84 -11.37
C LYS A 80 2.04 -0.94 -11.51
N GLU A 81 0.86 -1.51 -11.78
CA GLU A 81 -0.39 -0.76 -11.90
C GLU A 81 -0.86 -0.27 -10.53
N VAL A 82 -0.76 -1.11 -9.50
CA VAL A 82 -1.10 -0.73 -8.12
C VAL A 82 -0.23 0.43 -7.63
N ILE A 83 1.09 0.30 -7.74
CA ILE A 83 2.05 1.33 -7.33
C ILE A 83 1.91 2.57 -8.20
N GLY A 84 1.75 2.39 -9.52
CA GLY A 84 1.54 3.49 -10.47
C GLY A 84 0.29 4.30 -10.14
N GLY A 85 -0.83 3.65 -9.84
CA GLY A 85 -2.06 4.29 -9.41
C GLY A 85 -1.87 5.11 -8.12
N ALA A 86 -1.14 4.58 -7.14
CA ALA A 86 -0.81 5.30 -5.92
C ALA A 86 0.06 6.55 -6.18
N ILE A 87 1.07 6.44 -7.05
CA ILE A 87 1.94 7.55 -7.45
C ILE A 87 1.14 8.64 -8.18
N THR A 88 0.33 8.26 -9.18
CA THR A 88 -0.53 9.19 -9.93
C THR A 88 -1.49 9.91 -8.99
N LYS A 89 -2.10 9.19 -8.04
CA LYS A 89 -2.99 9.77 -7.02
C LYS A 89 -2.27 10.75 -6.10
N LEU A 90 -1.02 10.45 -5.69
CA LEU A 90 -0.21 11.36 -4.88
C LEU A 90 0.13 12.64 -5.65
N LYS A 91 0.61 12.51 -6.90
CA LYS A 91 0.92 13.65 -7.78
C LYS A 91 -0.29 14.54 -8.01
N ARG A 92 -1.44 13.92 -8.30
CA ARG A 92 -2.71 14.63 -8.48
C ARG A 92 -3.16 15.36 -7.22
N ARG A 93 -3.10 14.73 -6.03
CA ARG A 93 -3.59 15.31 -4.77
C ARG A 93 -2.65 16.33 -4.13
N LYS A 94 -1.37 16.32 -4.50
CA LYS A 94 -0.35 17.21 -3.95
C LYS A 94 0.58 17.73 -5.06
N PRO A 95 0.05 18.44 -6.08
CA PRO A 95 0.85 18.89 -7.23
C PRO A 95 1.97 19.86 -6.80
N TYR A 96 1.72 20.66 -5.77
CA TYR A 96 2.68 21.62 -5.22
C TYR A 96 4.03 21.00 -4.83
N LEU A 97 4.04 19.74 -4.35
CA LEU A 97 5.27 19.01 -4.01
C LEU A 97 6.16 18.76 -5.23
N PHE A 98 5.57 18.61 -6.42
CA PHE A 98 6.26 18.27 -7.65
C PHE A 98 6.49 19.48 -8.58
N GLU A 99 5.80 20.59 -8.31
CA GLU A 99 5.95 21.87 -9.02
C GLU A 99 6.92 22.85 -8.33
N GLY A 100 7.51 22.45 -7.19
CA GLY A 100 8.42 23.30 -6.42
C GLY A 100 7.74 24.49 -5.73
N LYS A 101 6.41 24.45 -5.58
CA LYS A 101 5.64 25.49 -4.89
C LYS A 101 5.61 25.21 -3.40
N LYS A 102 5.85 26.24 -2.60
CA LYS A 102 5.62 26.21 -1.15
C LYS A 102 4.26 26.84 -0.87
N LEU A 103 3.42 26.08 -0.19
CA LEU A 103 2.11 26.51 0.27
C LEU A 103 2.11 26.55 1.80
N SER A 104 1.27 27.40 2.37
CA SER A 104 0.90 27.31 3.79
C SER A 104 0.09 26.06 4.07
N LYS A 105 0.05 25.62 5.34
CA LYS A 105 -0.73 24.45 5.77
C LYS A 105 -2.21 24.58 5.39
N GLU A 106 -2.74 25.80 5.49
CA GLU A 106 -4.12 26.12 5.13
C GLU A 106 -4.37 25.98 3.63
N GLU A 107 -3.44 26.42 2.79
CA GLU A 107 -3.50 26.27 1.34
C GLU A 107 -3.36 24.80 0.91
N GLU A 108 -2.45 24.04 1.52
CA GLU A 108 -2.30 22.60 1.27
C GLU A 108 -3.60 21.84 1.59
N SER A 109 -4.20 22.13 2.75
CA SER A 109 -5.45 21.50 3.18
C SER A 109 -6.62 21.83 2.26
N LYS A 110 -6.77 23.11 1.88
CA LYS A 110 -7.80 23.56 0.94
C LYS A 110 -7.68 22.85 -0.41
N MET A 111 -6.47 22.85 -0.98
CA MET A 111 -6.20 22.19 -2.26
C MET A 111 -6.52 20.69 -2.20
N TRP A 112 -6.09 20.00 -1.14
CA TRP A 112 -6.35 18.57 -0.98
C TRP A 112 -7.85 18.24 -0.88
N LEU A 113 -8.61 19.04 -0.13
CA LEU A 113 -10.06 18.88 0.00
C LEU A 113 -10.78 19.12 -1.33
N GLU A 114 -10.39 20.15 -2.08
CA GLU A 114 -10.94 20.43 -3.41
C GLU A 114 -10.70 19.29 -4.39
N ILE A 115 -9.47 18.77 -4.45
CA ILE A 115 -9.13 17.65 -5.33
C ILE A 115 -9.90 16.39 -4.93
N LYS A 116 -10.00 16.08 -3.63
CA LYS A 116 -10.82 14.96 -3.15
C LYS A 116 -12.30 15.10 -3.52
N LYS A 117 -12.84 16.33 -3.49
CA LYS A 117 -14.23 16.57 -3.88
C LYS A 117 -14.44 16.27 -5.37
N ARG A 118 -13.53 16.72 -6.23
CA ARG A 118 -13.56 16.43 -7.68
C ARG A 118 -13.40 14.94 -8.00
N GLU A 119 -12.53 14.23 -7.28
CA GLU A 119 -12.42 12.76 -7.39
C GLU A 119 -13.73 12.05 -7.07
N LYS A 120 -14.44 12.46 -6.01
CA LYS A 120 -15.75 11.89 -5.67
C LYS A 120 -16.83 12.20 -6.71
N ALA A 121 -16.68 13.29 -7.47
CA ALA A 121 -17.57 13.66 -8.57
C ALA A 121 -17.25 12.92 -9.88
N GLY A 122 -16.20 12.07 -9.92
CA GLY A 122 -15.82 11.29 -11.10
C GLY A 122 -15.00 12.07 -12.13
N GLU A 123 -14.55 13.28 -11.83
CA GLU A 123 -13.80 14.16 -12.76
C GLU A 123 -12.40 13.61 -13.13
N TYR A 124 -11.95 12.53 -12.50
CA TYR A 124 -10.66 11.89 -12.74
C TYR A 124 -10.77 10.39 -13.07
N ASN A 125 -11.94 9.96 -13.55
CA ASN A 125 -12.12 8.63 -14.10
C ASN A 125 -11.64 8.65 -15.56
N GLU A 126 -10.34 8.40 -15.76
CA GLU A 126 -9.77 7.99 -17.06
C GLU A 126 -9.29 6.55 -16.93
#